data_AF-A0A8X6IEZ7-F1
#
_entry.id   AF-A0A8X6IEZ7-F1
#
_cell.length_a   1.000
_cell.length_b   1.000
_cell.length_c   1.000
_cell.angle_alpha   90.00
_cell.angle_beta   90.00
_cell.angle_gamma   90.00
#
_symmetry.space_group_name_H-M   'P 1'
#
loop_
_entity.id
_entity.type
_entity.pdbx_description
1 polymer ?
#
loop_
_entity_poly.entity_id
_entity_poly.type
_entity_poly.pdbx_seq_one_letter_code
_entity_poly.pdbx_strand_id
1 'polypeptide(L)'
;MNYFELDPVHFYTTPSLTWSAGIKTTNVTLELLTDINMYLMLESGIRGGMCLVSKRYSKANNKYLDNFDEMSPSKFIISLDVNNLYGTAMAFYNLPESEFRFLNQKEIDKFDLMSVSSDSNVGYILEVDLFYPPELHSKHNSFPMAPQHESIIYELKSLTMQASVICIKKFLTNLVHTTFPSLVTVLLSYLCLHFYFYFNCLTQKVFHYSPEEFGPSQQLDILRQKAKIDEIFENLQDIFSKPSVFVTITHLLTCCSFAGMGMVGGSFSKTNAVKAVFYSLPNFVSLIALLSIAGGLPVEQNKLKSAFYKKAHSIGSS
;
A
#
# COMPACT_ATOMS: atom_id res chain seq x y z
N MET A 1 23.81 16.29 11.00
CA MET A 1 23.82 15.05 11.81
C MET A 1 24.75 15.13 13.01
N ASN A 2 25.93 15.76 12.90
CA ASN A 2 26.86 15.95 14.03
C ASN A 2 26.22 16.53 15.30
N TYR A 3 25.16 17.34 15.18
CA TYR A 3 24.41 17.89 16.31
C TYR A 3 23.74 16.84 17.21
N PHE A 4 23.15 15.79 16.62
CA PHE A 4 22.51 14.70 17.38
C PHE A 4 23.45 13.51 17.60
N GLU A 5 24.63 13.53 16.97
CA GLU A 5 25.59 12.42 16.98
C GLU A 5 24.91 11.08 16.64
N LEU A 6 24.04 11.09 15.64
CA LEU A 6 23.38 9.91 15.07
C LEU A 6 23.74 9.83 13.60
N ASP A 7 24.07 8.63 13.13
CA ASP A 7 24.30 8.39 11.70
C ASP A 7 23.00 7.93 11.03
N PRO A 8 22.45 8.68 10.06
CA PRO A 8 21.22 8.32 9.34
C PRO A 8 21.28 6.95 8.68
N VAL A 9 22.46 6.45 8.30
CA VAL A 9 22.58 5.16 7.61
C VAL A 9 22.20 3.96 8.50
N HIS A 10 22.11 4.18 9.82
CA HIS A 10 21.65 3.18 10.78
C HIS A 10 20.12 3.13 10.95
N PHE A 11 19.36 3.99 10.27
CA PHE A 11 17.92 4.07 10.42
C PHE A 11 17.20 3.75 9.11
N TYR A 12 16.25 2.84 9.16
CA TYR A 12 15.43 2.46 7.99
C TYR A 12 14.47 3.57 7.55
N THR A 13 14.05 4.45 8.47
CA THR A 13 13.06 5.49 8.21
C THR A 13 13.37 6.79 8.96
N THR A 14 12.93 7.93 8.40
CA THR A 14 13.06 9.24 9.05
C THR A 14 12.41 9.31 10.43
N PRO A 15 11.19 8.76 10.66
CA PRO A 15 10.58 8.76 11.99
C PRO A 15 11.42 8.04 13.06
N SER A 16 12.06 6.92 12.70
CA SER A 16 12.92 6.16 13.63
C SER A 16 14.15 6.96 14.04
N LEU A 17 14.76 7.66 13.08
CA LEU A 17 15.85 8.60 13.33
C LEU A 17 15.39 9.77 14.21
N THR A 18 14.27 10.42 13.88
CA THR A 18 13.78 11.58 14.64
C THR A 18 13.38 11.21 16.07
N TRP A 19 12.79 10.03 16.25
CA TRP A 19 12.45 9.49 17.58
C TRP A 19 13.70 9.28 18.43
N SER A 20 14.71 8.61 17.85
CA SER A 20 15.99 8.34 18.52
C SER A 20 16.74 9.64 18.84
N ALA A 21 16.72 10.62 17.94
CA ALA A 21 17.28 11.94 18.18
C ALA A 21 16.54 12.66 19.32
N GLY A 22 15.20 12.57 19.35
CA GLY A 22 14.37 13.14 20.41
C GLY A 22 14.73 12.60 21.78
N ILE A 23 14.68 11.27 21.97
CA ILE A 23 15.01 10.62 23.25
C ILE A 23 16.47 10.90 23.66
N LYS A 24 17.42 10.84 22.72
CA LYS A 24 18.83 11.13 23.02
C LYS A 24 19.03 12.57 23.48
N THR A 25 18.28 13.52 22.92
CA THR A 25 18.38 14.95 23.26
C THR A 25 17.73 15.26 24.60
N THR A 26 16.56 14.69 24.87
CA THR A 26 15.82 14.96 26.12
C THR A 26 16.28 14.10 27.29
N ASN A 27 16.94 12.97 27.01
CA ASN A 27 17.31 11.95 27.98
C ASN A 27 16.12 11.42 28.80
N VAL A 28 14.92 11.49 28.22
CA VAL A 28 13.66 11.04 28.83
C VAL A 28 13.59 9.51 28.83
N THR A 29 13.00 8.93 29.88
CA THR A 29 12.77 7.48 29.96
C THR A 29 11.27 7.22 29.96
N LEU A 30 10.74 6.81 28.81
CA LEU A 30 9.32 6.52 28.66
C LEU A 30 9.00 5.13 29.21
N GLU A 31 8.02 5.05 30.11
CA GLU A 31 7.49 3.77 30.60
C GLU A 31 6.65 3.08 29.51
N LEU A 32 6.85 1.78 29.36
CA LEU A 32 6.02 0.97 28.47
C LEU A 32 4.77 0.50 29.20
N LEU A 33 3.62 0.63 28.55
CA LEU A 33 2.37 0.08 29.04
C LEU A 33 2.44 -1.46 29.07
N THR A 34 2.29 -2.04 30.25
CA THR A 34 2.30 -3.51 30.44
C THR A 34 0.90 -4.11 30.53
N ASP A 35 -0.12 -3.32 30.86
CA ASP A 35 -1.52 -3.76 30.93
C ASP A 35 -2.22 -3.56 29.59
N ILE A 36 -2.74 -4.65 29.02
CA ILE A 36 -3.49 -4.64 27.77
C ILE A 36 -4.75 -3.77 27.85
N ASN A 37 -5.42 -3.69 29.01
CA ASN A 37 -6.63 -2.88 29.15
C ASN A 37 -6.31 -1.39 29.09
N MET A 38 -5.20 -0.95 29.70
CA MET A 38 -4.72 0.43 29.57
C MET A 38 -4.35 0.75 28.12
N TYR A 39 -3.66 -0.17 27.45
CA TYR A 39 -3.31 -0.03 26.04
C TYR A 39 -4.56 0.15 25.17
N LEU A 40 -5.56 -0.72 25.32
CA LEU A 40 -6.81 -0.66 24.54
C LEU A 40 -7.60 0.63 24.84
N MET A 41 -7.67 1.06 26.10
CA MET A 41 -8.30 2.32 26.48
C MET A 41 -7.63 3.50 25.77
N LEU A 42 -6.30 3.57 25.80
CA LEU A 42 -5.53 4.63 25.13
C LEU A 42 -5.67 4.57 23.61
N GLU A 43 -5.55 3.40 23.00
CA GLU A 43 -5.73 3.20 21.56
C GLU A 43 -7.13 3.68 21.12
N SER A 44 -8.16 3.33 21.88
CA SER A 44 -9.54 3.76 21.63
C SER A 44 -9.75 5.27 21.80
N GLY A 45 -8.88 5.94 22.56
CA GLY A 45 -8.88 7.39 22.80
C GLY A 45 -8.07 8.20 21.80
N ILE A 46 -7.15 7.59 21.05
CA ILE A 46 -6.33 8.29 20.06
C ILE A 46 -7.21 8.87 18.94
N ARG A 47 -7.02 10.16 18.64
CA ARG A 47 -7.68 10.87 17.54
C ARG A 47 -6.62 11.53 16.66
N GLY A 48 -6.92 11.64 15.36
CA GLY A 48 -6.09 12.39 14.42
C GLY A 48 -6.32 13.90 14.51
N GLY A 49 -5.79 14.63 13.52
CA GLY A 49 -6.06 16.06 13.39
C GLY A 49 -7.55 16.34 13.18
N MET A 50 -8.05 17.39 13.83
CA MET A 50 -9.43 17.83 13.62
C MET A 50 -9.59 18.46 12.24
N CYS A 51 -10.52 17.92 11.44
CA CYS A 51 -10.92 18.49 10.17
C CYS A 51 -12.43 18.72 10.21
N LEU A 52 -12.84 19.98 10.25
CA LEU A 52 -14.24 20.37 10.38
C LEU A 52 -14.58 21.51 9.42
N VAL A 53 -15.70 21.36 8.72
CA VAL A 53 -16.30 22.43 7.91
C VAL A 53 -17.64 22.80 8.52
N SER A 54 -17.62 23.77 9.46
CA SER A 54 -18.82 24.26 10.14
C SER A 54 -19.71 25.13 9.24
N LYS A 55 -19.11 25.79 8.25
CA LYS A 55 -19.82 26.61 7.26
C LYS A 55 -19.43 26.19 5.85
N ARG A 56 -20.40 25.65 5.10
CA ARG A 56 -20.18 25.09 3.75
C ARG A 56 -19.75 26.12 2.70
N TYR A 57 -20.19 27.36 2.84
CA TYR A 57 -19.86 28.42 1.89
C TYR A 57 -19.77 29.79 2.56
N SER A 58 -18.73 30.54 2.20
CA SER A 58 -18.52 31.90 2.64
C SER A 58 -17.77 32.65 1.55
N LYS A 59 -18.38 33.72 1.03
CA LYS A 59 -17.71 34.66 0.11
C LYS A 59 -17.25 35.90 0.88
N ALA A 60 -16.03 36.37 0.60
CA ALA A 60 -15.55 37.65 1.12
C ALA A 60 -16.18 38.82 0.33
N ASN A 61 -16.41 39.94 1.00
CA ASN A 61 -16.80 41.21 0.40
C ASN A 61 -15.96 42.31 1.06
N ASN A 62 -14.77 42.59 0.55
CA ASN A 62 -13.93 43.63 1.15
C ASN A 62 -13.30 44.49 0.06
N LYS A 63 -12.94 45.72 0.44
CA LYS A 63 -12.46 46.78 -0.45
C LYS A 63 -11.18 46.47 -1.24
N TYR A 64 -10.50 45.38 -0.93
CA TYR A 64 -9.27 44.96 -1.61
C TYR A 64 -9.55 43.95 -2.74
N LEU A 65 -10.82 43.60 -3.00
CA LEU A 65 -11.22 42.68 -4.06
C LEU A 65 -11.85 43.44 -5.22
N ASP A 66 -11.55 43.03 -6.45
CA ASP A 66 -12.05 43.67 -7.69
C ASP A 66 -13.58 43.67 -7.81
N ASN A 67 -14.25 42.72 -7.15
CA ASN A 67 -15.70 42.55 -7.17
C ASN A 67 -16.38 43.06 -5.89
N PHE A 68 -15.78 44.05 -5.22
CA PHE A 68 -16.34 44.64 -4.01
C PHE A 68 -17.70 45.31 -4.29
N ASP A 69 -18.67 45.00 -3.44
CA ASP A 69 -20.01 45.61 -3.49
C ASP A 69 -20.18 46.55 -2.29
N GLU A 70 -20.22 47.85 -2.56
CA GLU A 70 -20.42 48.92 -1.56
C GLU A 70 -21.79 48.84 -0.87
N MET A 71 -22.79 48.23 -1.52
CA MET A 71 -24.14 48.10 -0.96
C MET A 71 -24.25 46.94 0.03
N SER A 72 -23.28 46.02 0.03
CA SER A 72 -23.24 44.86 0.90
C SER A 72 -22.29 45.07 2.10
N PRO A 73 -22.55 44.46 3.27
CA PRO A 73 -21.65 44.55 4.42
C PRO A 73 -20.23 44.08 4.10
N SER A 74 -19.24 44.77 4.67
CA SER A 74 -17.84 44.36 4.58
C SER A 74 -17.60 43.04 5.32
N LYS A 75 -16.90 42.11 4.67
CA LYS A 75 -16.64 40.76 5.15
C LYS A 75 -15.26 40.26 4.68
N PHE A 76 -14.43 39.91 5.66
CA PHE A 76 -13.10 39.36 5.45
C PHE A 76 -13.09 37.87 5.75
N ILE A 77 -12.19 37.13 5.11
CA ILE A 77 -11.90 35.74 5.42
C ILE A 77 -10.41 35.68 5.70
N ILE A 78 -10.05 35.07 6.83
CA ILE A 78 -8.66 34.89 7.24
C ILE A 78 -8.34 33.40 7.21
N SER A 79 -7.15 33.06 6.72
CA SER A 79 -6.58 31.72 6.83
C SER A 79 -5.44 31.81 7.85
N LEU A 80 -5.55 31.01 8.90
CA LEU A 80 -4.56 30.91 9.97
C LEU A 80 -3.98 29.50 9.94
N ASP A 81 -2.66 29.41 9.99
CA ASP A 81 -1.93 28.16 10.08
C ASP A 81 -0.90 28.27 11.23
N VAL A 82 -0.85 27.24 12.08
CA VAL A 82 0.07 27.21 13.21
C VAL A 82 1.35 26.51 12.77
N ASN A 83 2.44 27.27 12.70
CA ASN A 83 3.76 26.74 12.41
C ASN A 83 4.15 25.68 13.44
N ASN A 84 4.32 24.43 12.99
CA ASN A 84 4.70 23.29 13.83
C ASN A 84 3.75 23.08 15.04
N LEU A 85 2.46 22.90 14.76
CA LEU A 85 1.43 22.68 15.78
C LEU A 85 1.79 21.57 16.78
N TYR A 86 2.15 20.38 16.30
CA TYR A 86 2.50 19.25 17.19
C TYR A 86 3.78 19.51 17.98
N GLY A 87 4.83 20.05 17.36
CA GLY A 87 6.06 20.37 18.08
C GLY A 87 5.85 21.46 19.13
N THR A 88 4.97 22.44 18.86
CA THR A 88 4.54 23.44 19.85
C THR A 88 3.83 22.75 21.01
N ALA A 89 2.90 21.83 20.73
CA ALA A 89 2.19 21.11 21.77
C ALA A 89 3.14 20.27 22.64
N MET A 90 4.10 19.58 22.02
CA MET A 90 5.11 18.79 22.72
C MET A 90 6.10 19.63 23.55
N ALA A 91 6.31 20.89 23.20
CA ALA A 91 7.25 21.77 23.89
C ALA A 91 6.65 22.52 25.07
N PHE A 92 5.34 22.81 25.03
CA PHE A 92 4.69 23.69 26.00
C PHE A 92 3.69 23.00 26.94
N TYR A 93 3.21 21.79 26.60
CA TYR A 93 2.25 21.06 27.45
C TYR A 93 2.90 19.84 28.10
N ASN A 94 2.43 19.52 29.31
CA ASN A 94 2.83 18.31 30.02
C ASN A 94 2.28 17.09 29.29
N LEU A 95 3.18 16.16 28.95
CA LEU A 95 2.86 14.90 28.30
C LEU A 95 3.12 13.73 29.28
N PRO A 96 2.32 12.65 29.22
CA PRO A 96 2.53 11.49 30.07
C PRO A 96 3.86 10.80 29.75
N GLU A 97 4.67 10.54 30.79
CA GLU A 97 5.98 9.88 30.69
C GLU A 97 6.00 8.50 31.36
N SER A 98 5.46 8.39 32.57
CA SER A 98 5.55 7.20 33.42
C SER A 98 4.48 7.18 34.54
N GLU A 99 4.57 6.18 35.41
CA GLU A 99 3.70 5.87 36.56
C GLU A 99 2.26 5.53 36.16
N PHE A 100 2.11 4.78 35.07
CA PHE A 100 0.80 4.39 34.55
C PHE A 100 0.12 3.39 35.49
N ARG A 101 -1.03 3.79 36.05
CA ARG A 101 -1.88 2.91 36.84
C ARG A 101 -3.34 3.29 36.75
N PHE A 102 -4.21 2.31 36.93
CA PHE A 102 -5.61 2.58 37.20
C PHE A 102 -5.78 3.11 38.63
N LEU A 103 -6.76 4.00 38.80
CA LEU A 103 -7.25 4.37 40.11
C LEU A 103 -8.08 3.22 40.69
N ASN A 104 -7.97 2.98 41.98
CA ASN A 104 -8.87 2.05 42.67
C ASN A 104 -10.22 2.71 42.98
N GLN A 105 -11.24 1.91 43.31
CA GLN A 105 -12.59 2.42 43.53
C GLN A 105 -12.67 3.56 44.57
N LYS A 106 -11.90 3.49 45.66
CA LYS A 106 -11.90 4.55 46.69
C LYS A 106 -11.30 5.86 46.21
N GLU A 107 -10.33 5.79 45.30
CA GLU A 107 -9.74 6.96 44.65
C GLU A 107 -10.73 7.57 43.65
N ILE A 108 -11.40 6.72 42.86
CA ILE A 108 -12.44 7.14 41.91
C ILE A 108 -13.59 7.84 42.65
N ASP A 109 -14.10 7.25 43.74
CA ASP A 109 -15.22 7.80 44.51
C ASP A 109 -14.91 9.18 45.14
N LYS A 110 -13.63 9.50 45.33
CA LYS A 110 -13.15 10.78 45.88
C LYS A 110 -12.61 11.72 44.81
N PHE A 111 -12.60 11.31 43.55
CA PHE A 111 -12.02 12.10 42.48
C PHE A 111 -12.91 13.29 42.15
N ASP A 112 -12.37 14.50 42.31
CA ASP A 112 -13.01 15.74 41.89
C ASP A 112 -12.22 16.36 40.73
N LEU A 113 -12.76 16.24 39.52
CA LEU A 113 -12.16 16.78 38.30
C LEU A 113 -11.89 18.29 38.39
N MET A 114 -12.77 19.05 39.06
CA MET A 114 -12.65 20.51 39.15
C MET A 114 -11.52 20.96 40.07
N SER A 115 -11.01 20.05 40.91
CA SER A 115 -9.88 20.31 41.82
C SER A 115 -8.50 20.12 41.16
N VAL A 116 -8.45 19.48 39.99
CA VAL A 116 -7.19 19.18 39.29
C VAL A 116 -6.70 20.39 38.52
N SER A 117 -5.48 20.84 38.80
CA SER A 117 -4.82 21.93 38.06
C SER A 117 -4.39 21.48 36.66
N SER A 118 -4.47 22.37 35.67
CA SER A 118 -3.97 22.11 34.30
C SER A 118 -2.46 21.86 34.26
N ASP A 119 -1.73 22.44 35.21
CA ASP A 119 -0.27 22.39 35.28
C ASP A 119 0.20 21.31 36.28
N SER A 120 -0.70 20.40 36.66
CA SER A 120 -0.37 19.27 37.52
C SER A 120 0.72 18.39 36.89
N ASN A 121 1.60 17.86 37.74
CA ASN A 121 2.58 16.84 37.35
C ASN A 121 1.93 15.47 37.16
N VAL A 122 0.69 15.29 37.63
CA VAL A 122 -0.10 14.08 37.46
C VAL A 122 -1.25 14.37 36.49
N GLY A 123 -1.28 13.64 35.38
CA GLY A 123 -2.36 13.68 34.39
C GLY A 123 -3.40 12.59 34.64
N TYR A 124 -4.63 12.83 34.19
CA TYR A 124 -5.73 11.88 34.27
C TYR A 124 -6.34 11.67 32.88
N ILE A 125 -6.63 10.41 32.56
CA ILE A 125 -7.38 10.03 31.36
C ILE A 125 -8.66 9.38 31.85
N LEU A 126 -9.79 9.93 31.42
CA LEU A 126 -11.10 9.60 31.98
C LEU A 126 -11.98 8.97 30.90
N GLU A 127 -12.57 7.83 31.24
CA GLU A 127 -13.69 7.23 30.52
C GLU A 127 -14.97 7.53 31.31
N VAL A 128 -15.86 8.32 30.74
CA VAL A 128 -17.03 8.86 31.42
C VAL A 128 -18.25 8.89 30.51
N ASP A 129 -19.43 8.78 31.12
CA ASP A 129 -20.68 9.13 30.46
C ASP A 129 -20.85 10.65 30.46
N LEU A 130 -21.06 11.23 29.28
CA LEU A 130 -21.21 12.67 29.12
C LEU A 130 -22.66 13.03 28.74
N PHE A 131 -23.30 13.86 29.58
CA PHE A 131 -24.54 14.52 29.20
C PHE A 131 -24.24 15.84 28.50
N TYR A 132 -24.80 16.04 27.30
CA TYR A 132 -24.59 17.25 26.51
C TYR A 132 -25.89 18.08 26.37
N PRO A 133 -26.06 19.15 27.20
CA PRO A 133 -27.31 19.91 27.27
C PRO A 133 -27.74 20.52 25.93
N PRO A 134 -29.02 20.39 25.53
CA PRO A 134 -29.54 20.91 24.25
C PRO A 134 -29.26 22.39 23.98
N GLU A 135 -29.27 23.22 25.02
CA GLU A 135 -29.01 24.66 24.94
C GLU A 135 -27.59 25.02 24.46
N LEU A 136 -26.63 24.08 24.54
CA LEU A 136 -25.26 24.26 24.07
C LEU A 136 -25.07 23.88 22.60
N HIS A 137 -25.99 23.09 22.01
CA HIS A 137 -25.80 22.52 20.67
C HIS A 137 -25.61 23.60 19.60
N SER A 138 -26.46 24.63 19.62
CA SER A 138 -26.34 25.76 18.68
C SER A 138 -25.08 26.59 18.89
N LYS A 139 -24.64 26.77 20.14
CA LYS A 139 -23.44 27.56 20.48
C LYS A 139 -22.16 26.87 20.04
N HIS A 140 -22.10 25.55 20.20
CA HIS A 140 -20.93 24.75 19.89
C HIS A 140 -20.97 24.12 18.48
N ASN A 141 -21.94 24.51 17.65
CA ASN A 141 -22.07 23.98 16.29
C ASN A 141 -20.81 24.19 15.42
N SER A 142 -20.01 25.22 15.72
CA SER A 142 -18.75 25.46 15.01
C SER A 142 -17.58 24.62 15.52
N PHE A 143 -17.71 24.03 16.71
CA PHE A 143 -16.66 23.25 17.36
C PHE A 143 -17.30 22.30 18.39
N PRO A 144 -17.87 21.16 17.95
CA PRO A 144 -18.47 20.19 18.86
C PRO A 144 -17.40 19.56 19.75
N MET A 145 -17.71 19.44 21.04
CA MET A 145 -16.80 18.86 22.03
C MET A 145 -16.94 17.34 22.08
N ALA A 146 -15.87 16.66 22.49
CA ALA A 146 -15.83 15.20 22.70
C ALA A 146 -16.31 14.35 21.51
N PRO A 147 -15.68 14.46 20.32
CA PRO A 147 -16.05 13.66 19.16
C PRO A 147 -15.80 12.16 19.39
N GLN A 148 -16.84 11.35 19.21
CA GLN A 148 -16.74 9.89 19.27
C GLN A 148 -16.36 9.31 17.91
N HIS A 149 -15.54 8.27 17.92
CA HIS A 149 -15.29 7.48 16.72
C HIS A 149 -16.48 6.55 16.49
N GLU A 150 -17.33 6.90 15.53
CA GLU A 150 -18.43 6.05 15.10
C GLU A 150 -18.23 5.57 13.67
N SER A 151 -18.45 4.27 13.44
CA SER A 151 -18.62 3.79 12.09
C SER A 151 -20.01 4.18 11.61
N ILE A 152 -20.08 5.17 10.72
CA ILE A 152 -21.33 5.49 10.04
C ILE A 152 -21.63 4.31 9.11
N ILE A 153 -22.43 3.36 9.61
CA ILE A 153 -23.11 2.41 8.76
C ILE A 153 -24.15 3.24 8.03
N TYR A 154 -23.84 3.63 6.80
CA TYR A 154 -24.86 4.10 5.89
C TYR A 154 -25.84 2.95 5.70
N GLU A 155 -26.87 2.89 6.53
CA GLU A 155 -28.05 2.10 6.26
C GLU A 155 -28.65 2.67 4.97
N LEU A 156 -28.18 2.16 3.85
CA LEU A 156 -28.82 2.31 2.56
C LEU A 156 -30.22 1.73 2.75
N LYS A 157 -31.20 2.57 3.05
CA LYS A 157 -32.59 2.16 3.37
C LYS A 157 -33.22 1.27 2.30
N SER A 158 -32.67 1.32 1.07
CA SER A 158 -33.09 0.48 -0.04
C SER A 158 -32.23 -0.78 -0.18
N LEU A 159 -32.86 -1.94 0.02
CA LEU A 159 -32.26 -3.27 -0.20
C LEU A 159 -31.71 -3.43 -1.64
N THR A 160 -32.35 -2.82 -2.64
CA THR A 160 -31.89 -2.87 -4.04
C THR A 160 -30.63 -2.05 -4.26
N MET A 161 -30.48 -0.92 -3.57
CA MET A 161 -29.28 -0.10 -3.63
C MET A 161 -28.10 -0.77 -2.89
N GLN A 162 -28.36 -1.45 -1.77
CA GLN A 162 -27.35 -2.28 -1.11
C GLN A 162 -26.88 -3.42 -2.01
N ALA A 163 -27.83 -4.18 -2.58
CA ALA A 163 -27.51 -5.30 -3.44
C ALA A 163 -26.72 -4.86 -4.68
N SER A 164 -27.08 -3.73 -5.30
CA SER A 164 -26.33 -3.19 -6.45
C SER A 164 -24.94 -2.70 -6.07
N VAL A 165 -24.76 -1.99 -4.94
CA VAL A 165 -23.42 -1.59 -4.47
C VAL A 165 -22.55 -2.81 -4.14
N ILE A 166 -23.11 -3.84 -3.50
CA ILE A 166 -22.41 -5.09 -3.21
C ILE A 166 -22.02 -5.80 -4.52
N CYS A 167 -22.95 -5.90 -5.49
CA CYS A 167 -22.68 -6.48 -6.79
C CYS A 167 -21.61 -5.71 -7.56
N ILE A 168 -21.66 -4.38 -7.58
CA ILE A 168 -20.66 -3.52 -8.23
C ILE A 168 -19.31 -3.69 -7.56
N LYS A 169 -19.23 -3.58 -6.23
CA LYS A 169 -17.98 -3.79 -5.49
C LYS A 169 -17.40 -5.17 -5.79
N LYS A 170 -18.21 -6.22 -5.69
CA LYS A 170 -17.77 -7.60 -5.92
C LYS A 170 -17.37 -7.86 -7.37
N PHE A 171 -18.07 -7.26 -8.33
CA PHE A 171 -17.72 -7.31 -9.74
C PHE A 171 -16.38 -6.61 -10.00
N LEU A 172 -16.20 -5.37 -9.51
CA LEU A 172 -14.96 -4.61 -9.65
C LEU A 172 -13.79 -5.33 -8.97
N THR A 173 -13.98 -5.82 -7.75
CA THR A 173 -12.97 -6.60 -7.03
C THR A 173 -12.59 -7.86 -7.79
N ASN A 174 -13.57 -8.64 -8.29
CA ASN A 174 -13.26 -9.85 -9.06
C ASN A 174 -12.57 -9.54 -10.40
N LEU A 175 -13.04 -8.54 -11.14
CA LEU A 175 -12.47 -8.14 -12.43
C LEU A 175 -11.00 -7.69 -12.27
N VAL A 176 -10.75 -6.82 -11.28
CA VAL A 176 -9.41 -6.25 -11.04
C VAL A 176 -8.47 -7.25 -10.38
N HIS A 177 -8.91 -7.99 -9.35
CA HIS A 177 -7.99 -8.87 -8.60
C HIS A 177 -7.78 -10.23 -9.25
N THR A 178 -8.73 -10.77 -10.01
CA THR A 178 -8.61 -12.17 -10.51
C THR A 178 -8.47 -12.25 -12.02
N THR A 179 -9.22 -11.44 -12.78
CA THR A 179 -9.25 -11.57 -14.25
C THR A 179 -8.09 -10.82 -14.92
N PHE A 180 -7.81 -9.58 -14.51
CA PHE A 180 -6.78 -8.76 -15.15
C PHE A 180 -5.36 -9.35 -15.01
N PRO A 181 -4.89 -9.81 -13.83
CA PRO A 181 -3.58 -10.45 -13.71
C PRO A 181 -3.47 -11.74 -14.52
N SER A 182 -4.55 -12.52 -14.60
CA SER A 182 -4.61 -13.74 -15.41
C SER A 182 -4.49 -13.42 -16.91
N LEU A 183 -5.17 -12.38 -17.39
CA LEU A 183 -5.09 -11.95 -18.79
C LEU A 183 -3.68 -11.47 -19.16
N VAL A 184 -3.05 -10.67 -18.29
CA VAL A 184 -1.66 -10.23 -18.47
C VAL A 184 -0.71 -11.42 -18.50
N THR A 185 -0.94 -12.42 -17.65
CA THR A 185 -0.13 -13.65 -17.61
C THR A 185 -0.25 -14.48 -18.89
N VAL A 186 -1.47 -14.63 -19.42
CA VAL A 186 -1.72 -15.33 -20.69
C VAL A 186 -1.05 -14.61 -21.85
N LEU A 187 -1.17 -13.28 -21.92
CA LEU A 187 -0.53 -12.46 -22.95
C LEU A 187 0.99 -12.61 -22.90
N LEU A 188 1.60 -12.49 -21.72
CA LEU A 188 3.04 -12.64 -21.54
C LEU A 188 3.50 -14.04 -21.93
N SER A 189 2.78 -15.08 -21.49
CA SER A 189 3.09 -16.48 -21.83
C SER A 189 3.01 -16.73 -23.33
N TYR A 190 2.00 -16.18 -24.00
CA TYR A 190 1.86 -16.26 -25.46
C TYR A 190 3.02 -15.58 -26.19
N LEU A 191 3.42 -14.38 -25.75
CA LEU A 191 4.54 -13.66 -26.33
C LEU A 191 5.86 -14.42 -26.13
N CYS A 192 6.13 -14.91 -24.91
CA CYS A 192 7.32 -15.73 -24.63
C CYS A 192 7.35 -17.00 -25.48
N LEU A 193 6.21 -17.65 -25.71
CA LEU A 193 6.10 -18.81 -26.59
C LEU A 193 6.41 -18.45 -28.05
N HIS A 194 5.97 -17.28 -28.51
CA HIS A 194 6.27 -16.80 -29.86
C HIS A 194 7.78 -16.60 -30.07
N PHE A 195 8.47 -15.98 -29.10
CA PHE A 195 9.94 -15.85 -29.14
C PHE A 195 10.64 -17.20 -29.09
N TYR A 196 10.16 -18.12 -28.24
CA TYR A 196 10.68 -19.48 -28.17
C TYR A 196 10.65 -20.17 -29.54
N PHE A 197 9.51 -20.13 -30.23
CA PHE A 197 9.38 -20.72 -31.57
C PHE A 197 10.33 -20.08 -32.58
N TYR A 198 10.51 -18.76 -32.51
CA TYR A 198 11.41 -18.07 -33.42
C TYR A 198 12.88 -18.45 -33.19
N PHE A 199 13.35 -18.45 -31.94
CA PHE A 199 14.72 -18.85 -31.62
C PHE A 199 14.96 -20.31 -32.02
N ASN A 200 14.00 -21.19 -31.81
CA ASN A 200 14.08 -22.57 -32.29
C ASN A 200 14.15 -22.64 -33.82
N CYS A 201 13.34 -21.87 -34.55
CA CYS A 201 13.40 -21.82 -36.01
C CYS A 201 14.76 -21.33 -36.53
N LEU A 202 15.32 -20.27 -35.95
CA LEU A 202 16.67 -19.81 -36.28
C LEU A 202 17.72 -20.89 -35.98
N THR A 203 17.60 -21.57 -34.85
CA THR A 203 18.51 -22.64 -34.46
C THR A 203 18.47 -23.79 -35.47
N GLN A 204 17.27 -24.18 -35.91
CA GLN A 204 17.09 -25.19 -36.95
C GLN A 204 17.65 -24.74 -38.31
N LYS A 205 17.50 -23.46 -38.69
CA LYS A 205 18.14 -22.90 -39.89
C LYS A 205 19.66 -23.04 -39.83
N VAL A 206 20.29 -22.71 -38.69
CA VAL A 206 21.74 -22.89 -38.49
C VAL A 206 22.13 -24.36 -38.67
N PHE A 207 21.35 -25.29 -38.12
CA PHE A 207 21.64 -26.72 -38.24
C PHE A 207 21.49 -27.26 -39.67
N HIS A 208 20.58 -26.69 -40.47
CA HIS A 208 20.34 -27.12 -41.85
C HIS A 208 21.44 -26.73 -42.83
N TYR A 209 22.17 -25.63 -42.61
CA TYR A 209 23.30 -25.30 -43.47
C TYR A 209 24.38 -26.38 -43.37
N SER A 210 25.02 -26.75 -44.48
CA SER A 210 26.32 -27.43 -44.42
C SER A 210 27.42 -26.47 -43.94
N PRO A 211 28.56 -26.94 -43.42
CA PRO A 211 29.66 -26.05 -43.02
C PRO A 211 30.12 -25.13 -44.16
N GLU A 212 30.18 -25.66 -45.39
CA GLU A 212 30.62 -24.93 -46.59
C GLU A 212 29.62 -23.86 -47.04
N GLU A 213 28.32 -24.08 -46.85
CA GLU A 213 27.26 -23.12 -47.19
C GLU A 213 27.07 -22.03 -46.11
N PHE A 214 27.60 -22.22 -44.91
CA PHE A 214 27.43 -21.29 -43.78
C PHE A 214 28.45 -20.14 -43.78
N GLY A 215 28.57 -19.46 -44.92
CA GLY A 215 29.50 -18.36 -45.13
C GLY A 215 29.09 -17.04 -44.45
N PRO A 216 29.90 -15.96 -44.63
CA PRO A 216 29.68 -14.67 -43.99
C PRO A 216 28.32 -14.03 -44.28
N SER A 217 27.76 -14.25 -45.48
CA SER A 217 26.46 -13.71 -45.88
C SER A 217 25.31 -14.34 -45.08
N GLN A 218 25.34 -15.68 -44.94
CA GLN A 218 24.36 -16.46 -44.19
C GLN A 218 24.47 -16.17 -42.68
N GLN A 219 25.69 -16.07 -42.17
CA GLN A 219 25.95 -15.65 -40.79
C GLN A 219 25.36 -14.26 -40.49
N LEU A 220 25.59 -13.30 -41.39
CA LEU A 220 25.08 -11.94 -41.25
C LEU A 220 23.54 -11.89 -41.30
N ASP A 221 22.90 -12.69 -42.15
CA ASP A 221 21.43 -12.77 -42.21
C ASP A 221 20.83 -13.30 -40.90
N ILE A 222 21.39 -14.37 -40.34
CA ILE A 222 20.93 -14.92 -39.05
C ILE A 222 21.16 -13.91 -37.91
N LEU A 223 22.31 -13.24 -37.88
CA LEU A 223 22.59 -12.22 -36.87
C LEU A 223 21.66 -11.01 -36.98
N ARG A 224 21.31 -10.57 -38.21
CA ARG A 224 20.32 -9.51 -38.43
C ARG A 224 18.92 -9.92 -37.96
N GLN A 225 18.50 -11.15 -38.27
CA GLN A 225 17.21 -11.68 -37.81
C GLN A 225 17.15 -11.77 -36.28
N LYS A 226 18.25 -12.22 -35.65
CA LYS A 226 18.37 -12.25 -34.19
C LYS A 226 18.30 -10.84 -33.58
N ALA A 227 19.07 -9.87 -34.11
CA ALA A 227 19.13 -8.52 -33.57
C ALA A 227 17.76 -7.81 -33.58
N LYS A 228 17.00 -7.95 -34.66
CA LYS A 228 15.62 -7.41 -34.74
C LYS A 228 14.70 -7.95 -33.66
N ILE A 229 14.91 -9.21 -33.26
CA ILE A 229 14.10 -9.84 -32.23
C ILE A 229 14.56 -9.49 -30.83
N ASP A 230 15.87 -9.41 -30.62
CA ASP A 230 16.39 -8.94 -29.35
C ASP A 230 15.86 -7.53 -29.05
N GLU A 231 15.77 -6.65 -30.05
CA GLU A 231 15.16 -5.31 -29.92
C GLU A 231 13.67 -5.37 -29.50
N ILE A 232 12.87 -6.22 -30.13
CA ILE A 232 11.45 -6.39 -29.75
C ILE A 232 11.34 -6.98 -28.33
N PHE A 233 12.22 -7.91 -28.00
CA PHE A 233 12.26 -8.56 -26.69
C PHE A 233 12.63 -7.59 -25.57
N GLU A 234 13.63 -6.73 -25.78
CA GLU A 234 14.02 -5.67 -24.83
C GLU A 234 12.87 -4.70 -24.56
N ASN A 235 12.18 -4.25 -25.63
CA ASN A 235 11.00 -3.40 -25.50
C ASN A 235 9.89 -4.04 -24.65
N LEU A 236 9.63 -5.35 -24.84
CA LEU A 236 8.65 -6.07 -24.03
C LEU A 236 9.11 -6.24 -22.58
N GLN A 237 10.40 -6.48 -22.35
CA GLN A 237 10.96 -6.59 -21.01
C GLN A 237 10.84 -5.25 -20.25
N ASP A 238 11.04 -4.12 -20.91
CA ASP A 238 10.84 -2.80 -20.30
C ASP A 238 9.38 -2.55 -19.91
N ILE A 239 8.43 -2.93 -20.76
CA ILE A 239 7.00 -2.78 -20.48
C ILE A 239 6.54 -3.71 -19.35
N PHE A 240 7.00 -4.97 -19.35
CA PHE A 240 6.43 -6.02 -18.49
C PHE A 240 7.31 -6.44 -17.31
N SER A 241 8.55 -5.96 -17.16
CA SER A 241 9.44 -6.34 -16.04
C SER A 241 8.84 -6.06 -14.67
N LYS A 242 8.36 -4.84 -14.41
CA LYS A 242 7.75 -4.48 -13.12
C LYS A 242 6.37 -5.14 -12.95
N PRO A 243 5.43 -5.04 -13.92
CA PRO A 243 4.12 -5.69 -13.78
C PRO A 243 4.21 -7.21 -13.57
N SER A 244 5.12 -7.90 -14.26
CA SER A 244 5.25 -9.36 -14.15
C SER A 244 5.63 -9.80 -12.74
N VAL A 245 6.52 -9.08 -12.05
CA VAL A 245 6.89 -9.36 -10.65
C VAL A 245 5.68 -9.26 -9.72
N PHE A 246 4.89 -8.18 -9.82
CA PHE A 246 3.69 -8.03 -9.01
C PHE A 246 2.64 -9.09 -9.31
N VAL A 247 2.49 -9.46 -10.59
CA VAL A 247 1.59 -10.53 -11.02
C VAL A 247 2.03 -11.87 -10.43
N THR A 248 3.32 -12.23 -10.51
CA THR A 248 3.87 -13.47 -9.94
C THR A 248 3.67 -13.53 -8.42
N ILE A 249 3.98 -12.45 -7.70
CA ILE A 249 3.76 -12.36 -6.24
C ILE A 249 2.29 -12.55 -5.91
N THR A 250 1.39 -11.90 -6.66
CA THR A 250 -0.06 -12.02 -6.44
C THR A 250 -0.55 -13.46 -6.62
N HIS A 251 -0.12 -14.14 -7.69
CA HIS A 251 -0.47 -15.53 -7.94
C HIS A 251 0.06 -16.45 -6.82
N LEU A 252 1.32 -16.27 -6.41
CA LEU A 252 1.95 -17.04 -5.33
C LEU A 252 1.21 -16.84 -3.99
N LEU A 253 0.96 -15.60 -3.59
CA LEU A 253 0.25 -15.27 -2.36
C LEU A 253 -1.18 -15.81 -2.37
N THR A 254 -1.85 -15.80 -3.52
CA THR A 254 -3.19 -16.39 -3.69
C THR A 254 -3.14 -17.89 -3.46
N CYS A 255 -2.18 -18.60 -4.06
CA CYS A 255 -1.98 -20.04 -3.83
C CYS A 255 -1.67 -20.34 -2.36
N CYS A 256 -0.78 -19.58 -1.70
CA CYS A 256 -0.44 -19.74 -0.29
C CYS A 256 -1.64 -19.49 0.63
N SER A 257 -2.45 -18.48 0.35
CA SER A 257 -3.62 -18.13 1.16
C SER A 257 -4.66 -19.25 1.17
N PHE A 258 -4.93 -19.87 0.01
CA PHE A 258 -5.86 -21.00 -0.07
C PHE A 258 -5.28 -22.29 0.53
N ALA A 259 -3.98 -22.55 0.38
CA ALA A 259 -3.32 -23.67 1.05
C ALA A 259 -3.39 -23.52 2.59
N GLY A 260 -3.10 -22.32 3.10
CA GLY A 260 -3.19 -22.01 4.53
C GLY A 260 -4.62 -22.18 5.08
N MET A 261 -5.64 -21.76 4.32
CA MET A 261 -7.04 -21.97 4.72
C MET A 261 -7.43 -23.45 4.83
N GLY A 262 -6.79 -24.34 4.06
CA GLY A 262 -6.96 -25.78 4.18
C GLY A 262 -6.26 -26.41 5.40
N MET A 263 -5.23 -25.74 5.94
CA MET A 263 -4.46 -26.21 7.10
C MET A 263 -5.04 -25.74 8.44
N VAL A 264 -5.67 -24.55 8.46
CA VAL A 264 -6.37 -24.04 9.64
C VAL A 264 -7.71 -24.78 9.75
N GLY A 265 -7.75 -25.81 10.61
CA GLY A 265 -8.82 -26.80 10.77
C GLY A 265 -10.19 -26.28 11.27
N GLY A 266 -10.72 -25.22 10.67
CA GLY A 266 -12.13 -24.86 10.77
C GLY A 266 -12.98 -25.70 9.81
N SER A 267 -14.27 -25.87 10.13
CA SER A 267 -15.22 -26.60 9.28
C SER A 267 -15.25 -26.00 7.86
N PHE A 268 -14.54 -26.64 6.94
CA PHE A 268 -14.41 -26.18 5.56
C PHE A 268 -15.71 -26.51 4.83
N SER A 269 -16.63 -25.54 4.80
CA SER A 269 -17.89 -25.67 4.06
C SER A 269 -17.62 -26.12 2.62
N LYS A 270 -18.46 -27.02 2.08
CA LYS A 270 -18.41 -27.47 0.67
C LYS A 270 -18.34 -26.27 -0.29
N THR A 271 -19.00 -25.17 0.04
CA THR A 271 -18.99 -23.93 -0.76
C THR A 271 -17.62 -23.25 -0.76
N ASN A 272 -16.88 -23.30 0.35
CA ASN A 272 -15.52 -22.76 0.44
C ASN A 272 -14.51 -23.67 -0.27
N ALA A 273 -14.72 -24.98 -0.24
CA ALA A 273 -13.91 -25.94 -1.01
C ALA A 273 -14.02 -25.73 -2.51
N VAL A 274 -15.25 -25.57 -3.01
CA VAL A 274 -15.49 -25.26 -4.43
C VAL A 274 -14.80 -23.94 -4.80
N LYS A 275 -14.98 -22.88 -4.01
CA LYS A 275 -14.31 -21.59 -4.25
C LYS A 275 -12.79 -21.74 -4.25
N ALA A 276 -12.22 -22.45 -3.29
CA ALA A 276 -10.79 -22.65 -3.20
C ALA A 276 -10.24 -23.29 -4.49
N VAL A 277 -10.88 -24.36 -4.99
CA VAL A 277 -10.47 -25.01 -6.24
C VAL A 277 -10.58 -24.06 -7.44
N PHE A 278 -11.70 -23.33 -7.57
CA PHE A 278 -11.93 -22.42 -8.70
C PHE A 278 -10.98 -21.21 -8.71
N TYR A 279 -10.52 -20.75 -7.55
CA TYR A 279 -9.54 -19.67 -7.49
C TYR A 279 -8.09 -20.17 -7.49
N SER A 280 -7.77 -21.30 -6.88
CA SER A 280 -6.38 -21.77 -6.77
C SER A 280 -5.86 -22.40 -8.05
N LEU A 281 -6.69 -23.18 -8.76
CA LEU A 281 -6.24 -23.95 -9.92
C LEU A 281 -5.82 -23.06 -11.10
N PRO A 282 -6.60 -22.03 -11.51
CA PRO A 282 -6.17 -21.15 -12.61
C PRO A 282 -4.90 -20.37 -12.24
N ASN A 283 -4.80 -19.89 -11.00
CA ASN A 283 -3.62 -19.14 -10.55
C ASN A 283 -2.36 -20.02 -10.54
N PHE A 284 -2.48 -21.28 -10.13
CA PHE A 284 -1.37 -22.23 -10.14
C PHE A 284 -0.93 -22.59 -11.56
N VAL A 285 -1.89 -22.84 -12.47
CA VAL A 285 -1.60 -23.12 -13.88
C VAL A 285 -0.92 -21.92 -14.56
N SER A 286 -1.42 -20.70 -14.32
CA SER A 286 -0.82 -19.47 -14.84
C SER A 286 0.60 -19.25 -14.32
N LEU A 287 0.85 -19.53 -13.04
CA LEU A 287 2.18 -19.42 -12.43
C LEU A 287 3.17 -20.42 -13.07
N ILE A 288 2.75 -21.68 -13.24
CA ILE A 288 3.58 -22.70 -13.90
C ILE A 288 3.88 -22.32 -15.35
N ALA A 289 2.86 -21.88 -16.10
CA ALA A 289 3.02 -21.48 -17.49
C ALA A 289 4.03 -20.33 -17.63
N LEU A 290 3.89 -19.30 -16.79
CA LEU A 290 4.78 -18.14 -16.80
C LEU A 290 6.21 -18.52 -16.43
N LEU A 291 6.41 -19.29 -15.36
CA LEU A 291 7.75 -19.73 -14.93
C LEU A 291 8.41 -20.66 -15.95
N SER A 292 7.65 -21.60 -16.52
CA SER A 292 8.20 -22.59 -17.46
C SER A 292 8.55 -21.97 -18.81
N ILE A 293 7.65 -21.13 -19.35
CA ILE A 293 7.84 -20.54 -20.69
C ILE A 293 8.85 -19.39 -20.62
N ALA A 294 8.73 -18.48 -19.64
CA ALA A 294 9.69 -17.38 -19.50
C ALA A 294 11.08 -17.89 -19.08
N GLY A 295 11.14 -18.89 -18.20
CA GLY A 295 12.41 -19.52 -17.78
C GLY A 295 13.09 -20.34 -18.88
N GLY A 296 12.32 -20.88 -19.83
CA GLY A 296 12.86 -21.62 -20.97
C GLY A 296 13.48 -20.74 -22.07
N LEU A 297 13.12 -19.46 -22.13
CA LEU A 297 13.55 -18.57 -23.21
C LEU A 297 15.07 -18.29 -23.23
N PRO A 298 15.74 -17.99 -22.09
CA PRO A 298 17.20 -17.86 -22.06
C PRO A 298 17.92 -19.15 -22.49
N VAL A 299 17.34 -20.32 -22.21
CA VAL A 299 17.91 -21.62 -22.61
C VAL A 299 17.92 -21.74 -24.14
N GLU A 300 16.84 -21.36 -24.82
CA GLU A 300 16.80 -21.38 -26.30
C GLU A 300 17.73 -20.35 -26.93
N GLN A 301 17.83 -19.14 -26.36
CA GLN A 301 18.81 -18.14 -26.84
C GLN A 301 20.24 -18.68 -26.75
N ASN A 302 20.57 -19.39 -25.67
CA ASN A 302 21.88 -20.03 -25.50
C ASN A 302 22.10 -21.19 -26.47
N LYS A 303 21.06 -21.98 -26.78
CA LYS A 303 21.14 -23.03 -27.81
C LYS A 303 21.43 -22.44 -29.18
N LEU A 304 20.74 -21.37 -29.59
CA LEU A 304 21.02 -20.66 -30.84
C LEU A 304 22.47 -20.19 -30.90
N LYS A 305 22.94 -19.50 -29.84
CA LYS A 305 24.31 -18.99 -29.75
C LYS A 305 25.34 -20.11 -29.88
N SER A 306 25.09 -21.24 -29.20
CA SER A 306 25.97 -22.41 -29.22
C SER A 306 25.98 -23.10 -30.59
N ALA A 307 24.83 -23.26 -31.23
CA ALA A 307 24.70 -23.83 -32.57
C ALA A 307 25.42 -22.97 -33.60
N PHE A 308 25.21 -21.65 -33.55
CA PHE A 308 25.88 -20.68 -34.41
C PHE A 308 27.40 -20.73 -34.27
N TYR A 309 27.90 -20.70 -33.02
CA TYR A 309 29.34 -20.73 -32.74
C TYR A 309 30.00 -22.03 -33.24
N LYS A 310 29.41 -23.19 -32.92
CA LYS A 310 29.91 -24.49 -33.38
C LYS A 310 29.98 -24.56 -34.91
N LYS A 311 28.96 -24.03 -35.60
CA LYS A 311 28.90 -24.08 -37.05
C LYS A 311 29.88 -23.10 -37.70
N ALA A 312 29.95 -21.86 -37.23
CA ALA A 312 30.88 -20.85 -37.75
C ALA A 312 32.35 -21.27 -37.62
N HIS A 313 32.72 -21.96 -36.53
CA HIS A 313 34.10 -22.41 -36.30
C HIS A 313 34.46 -23.75 -36.96
N SER A 314 33.48 -24.53 -37.45
CA SER A 314 33.74 -25.76 -38.20
C SER A 314 34.38 -25.54 -39.58
N ILE A 315 34.35 -24.30 -40.09
CA ILE A 315 34.90 -23.90 -41.40
C ILE A 315 36.42 -23.67 -41.33
N GLY A 316 36.99 -23.46 -40.14
CA GLY A 316 38.41 -23.15 -39.97
C GLY A 316 39.33 -24.37 -39.76
N SER A 317 38.80 -25.59 -39.78
CA SER A 317 39.51 -26.82 -39.41
C SER A 317 39.59 -27.88 -40.53
N SER A 318 39.29 -27.51 -41.77
CA SER A 318 39.44 -28.35 -42.97
C SER A 318 40.56 -27.84 -43.87
#